data_AF-X1ENH5-F1
#
_entry.id   AF-X1ENH5-F1
#
_cell.length_a   1.000
_cell.length_b   1.000
_cell.length_c   1.000
_cell.angle_alpha   90.00
_cell.angle_beta   90.00
_cell.angle_gamma   90.00
#
_symmetry.space_group_name_H-M   'P 1'
#
loop_
_entity.id
_entity.type
_entity.pdbx_description
1 polymer ?
#
loop_
_entity_poly.entity_id
_entity_poly.type
_entity_poly.pdbx_seq_one_letter_code
_entity_poly.pdbx_strand_id
1 'polypeptide(L)'
;MPVIIAFTASYEDRPQLKNYTGLKDMKEGILAVKSDIERLSREDGPYSDLNIIVHLDHAQPASDKWLVDEYGNFISSVMWDCSHYSLKDKLRMTKKFVDEYKTRFIVEGAVDEIYNYNTDNVRGEVIDNITEPEVAEEYFSGAGSPRWNVSLKGAFYGISLSHGKYHFLKAILDAVAFEIKLNIDTISDSGIKVKKIILSGGASKNLPLCQVIADVLETPTAVSREKEASSKGVFYLVKSQIEGLPVTKIAGEENVAHTELTPDKKRFQHYRRLYQKYISLGNQMENLA
;
A
#
# COMPACT_ATOMS: atom_id res chain seq x y z
N MET A 1 -19.59 20.28 -0.32
CA MET A 1 -18.18 19.83 -0.12
C MET A 1 -18.12 18.31 -0.32
N PRO A 2 -17.26 17.75 -1.19
CA PRO A 2 -17.22 16.31 -1.37
C PRO A 2 -16.49 15.62 -0.22
N VAL A 3 -17.11 14.57 0.33
CA VAL A 3 -16.57 13.76 1.42
C VAL A 3 -16.61 12.30 1.00
N ILE A 4 -15.47 11.61 1.14
CA ILE A 4 -15.40 10.19 0.88
C ILE A 4 -15.63 9.46 2.20
N ILE A 5 -16.59 8.55 2.19
CA ILE A 5 -16.80 7.61 3.29
C ILE A 5 -16.37 6.23 2.79
N ALA A 6 -15.25 5.77 3.32
CA ALA A 6 -14.68 4.47 3.00
C ALA A 6 -14.99 3.47 4.11
N PHE A 7 -15.36 2.25 3.72
CA PHE A 7 -15.48 1.13 4.62
C PHE A 7 -15.11 -0.16 3.90
N THR A 8 -14.62 -1.13 4.67
CA THR A 8 -14.42 -2.49 4.16
C THR A 8 -15.56 -3.41 4.59
N ALA A 9 -15.75 -4.48 3.80
CA ALA A 9 -16.74 -5.51 4.05
C ALA A 9 -16.12 -6.74 4.70
N SER A 10 -15.73 -7.76 3.91
CA SER A 10 -15.11 -8.97 4.43
C SER A 10 -13.60 -8.88 4.59
N TYR A 11 -13.00 -7.69 4.51
CA TYR A 11 -11.57 -7.52 4.74
C TYR A 11 -11.23 -7.83 6.19
N GLU A 12 -10.48 -8.91 6.41
CA GLU A 12 -10.31 -9.53 7.74
C GLU A 12 -9.64 -8.60 8.75
N ASP A 13 -8.77 -7.70 8.30
CA ASP A 13 -8.01 -6.80 9.17
C ASP A 13 -8.86 -5.74 9.82
N ARG A 14 -9.88 -5.30 9.09
CA ARG A 14 -10.71 -4.15 9.45
C ARG A 14 -12.16 -4.30 8.99
N PRO A 15 -12.90 -5.37 9.33
CA PRO A 15 -14.22 -5.64 8.75
C PRO A 15 -15.26 -4.65 9.29
N GLN A 16 -15.30 -3.46 8.71
CA GLN A 16 -16.00 -2.30 9.26
C GLN A 16 -17.51 -2.49 9.17
N LEU A 17 -18.02 -2.97 8.03
CA LEU A 17 -19.45 -3.25 7.89
C LEU A 17 -19.91 -4.29 8.92
N LYS A 18 -19.15 -5.38 9.08
CA LYS A 18 -19.46 -6.39 10.09
C LYS A 18 -19.57 -5.76 11.48
N ASN A 19 -18.64 -4.87 11.84
CA ASN A 19 -18.58 -4.27 13.17
C ASN A 19 -19.41 -2.99 13.34
N TYR A 20 -20.09 -2.52 12.29
CA TYR A 20 -20.80 -1.24 12.31
C TYR A 20 -21.97 -1.25 13.31
N THR A 21 -22.60 -2.43 13.49
CA THR A 21 -23.68 -2.64 14.45
C THR A 21 -23.28 -3.66 15.51
N GLY A 22 -24.00 -3.65 16.64
CA GLY A 22 -23.81 -4.64 17.70
C GLY A 22 -24.14 -6.08 17.30
N LEU A 23 -24.82 -6.29 16.17
CA LEU A 23 -25.18 -7.61 15.64
C LEU A 23 -23.98 -8.35 15.03
N LYS A 24 -22.88 -7.63 14.74
CA LYS A 24 -21.67 -8.19 14.12
C LYS A 24 -21.94 -8.88 12.77
N ASP A 25 -22.88 -8.36 12.00
CA ASP A 25 -23.33 -8.90 10.72
C ASP A 25 -23.14 -7.87 9.58
N MET A 26 -22.60 -8.31 8.45
CA MET A 26 -22.28 -7.42 7.33
C MET A 26 -23.51 -6.89 6.60
N LYS A 27 -24.60 -7.67 6.51
CA LYS A 27 -25.84 -7.22 5.86
C LYS A 27 -26.51 -6.13 6.70
N GLU A 28 -26.58 -6.35 8.00
CA GLU A 28 -27.04 -5.32 8.93
C GLU A 28 -26.13 -4.08 8.91
N GLY A 29 -24.82 -4.30 8.79
CA GLY A 29 -23.83 -3.25 8.62
C GLY A 29 -24.09 -2.33 7.44
N ILE A 30 -24.22 -2.89 6.22
CA ILE A 30 -24.45 -2.06 5.02
C ILE A 30 -25.80 -1.36 5.08
N LEU A 31 -26.85 -2.00 5.60
CA LEU A 31 -28.16 -1.37 5.77
C LEU A 31 -28.08 -0.17 6.71
N ALA A 32 -27.38 -0.31 7.84
CA ALA A 32 -27.19 0.75 8.82
C ALA A 32 -26.33 1.89 8.27
N VAL A 33 -25.16 1.59 7.68
CA VAL A 33 -24.29 2.61 7.05
C VAL A 33 -25.04 3.40 5.99
N LYS A 34 -25.73 2.70 5.08
CA LYS A 34 -26.52 3.34 4.03
C LYS A 34 -27.61 4.24 4.62
N SER A 35 -28.38 3.73 5.57
CA SER A 35 -29.41 4.49 6.25
C SER A 35 -28.85 5.73 6.96
N ASP A 36 -27.73 5.60 7.66
CA ASP A 36 -27.11 6.71 8.38
C ASP A 36 -26.62 7.78 7.41
N ILE A 37 -25.91 7.40 6.35
CA ILE A 37 -25.46 8.34 5.32
C ILE A 37 -26.67 9.07 4.71
N GLU A 38 -27.68 8.34 4.23
CA GLU A 38 -28.87 8.94 3.62
C GLU A 38 -29.63 9.86 4.58
N ARG A 39 -29.76 9.48 5.85
CA ARG A 39 -30.46 10.30 6.86
C ARG A 39 -29.68 11.54 7.24
N LEU A 40 -28.36 11.46 7.27
CA LEU A 40 -27.48 12.55 7.68
C LEU A 40 -27.27 13.55 6.55
N SER A 41 -27.25 13.09 5.29
CA SER A 41 -27.01 13.91 4.10
C SER A 41 -28.27 14.27 3.31
N ARG A 42 -29.48 13.96 3.79
CA ARG A 42 -30.73 14.42 3.17
C ARG A 42 -30.87 15.95 3.23
N GLU A 43 -31.78 16.51 2.43
CA GLU A 43 -31.95 17.97 2.28
C GLU A 43 -32.22 18.72 3.60
N ASP A 44 -33.00 18.15 4.52
CA ASP A 44 -33.27 18.69 5.87
C ASP A 44 -32.30 18.14 6.95
N GLY A 45 -31.29 17.38 6.53
CA GLY A 45 -30.32 16.74 7.41
C GLY A 45 -29.24 17.70 7.89
N PRO A 46 -28.50 17.33 8.95
CA PRO A 46 -27.43 18.16 9.49
C PRO A 46 -26.24 18.34 8.53
N TYR A 47 -26.15 17.54 7.47
CA TYR A 47 -25.05 17.56 6.49
C TYR A 47 -25.56 17.62 5.04
N SER A 48 -26.65 18.35 4.79
CA SER A 48 -27.27 18.49 3.47
C SER A 48 -26.35 19.09 2.39
N ASP A 49 -25.34 19.87 2.79
CA ASP A 49 -24.37 20.48 1.88
C ASP A 49 -23.18 19.56 1.51
N LEU A 50 -23.15 18.32 2.02
CA LEU A 50 -22.09 17.35 1.71
C LEU A 50 -22.44 16.50 0.49
N ASN A 51 -21.50 16.39 -0.44
CA ASN A 51 -21.58 15.43 -1.54
C ASN A 51 -20.85 14.16 -1.11
N ILE A 52 -21.59 13.12 -0.75
CA ILE A 52 -21.01 11.88 -0.25
C ILE A 52 -20.59 10.97 -1.40
N ILE A 53 -19.33 10.56 -1.40
CA ILE A 53 -18.78 9.55 -2.30
C ILE A 53 -18.55 8.30 -1.45
N VAL A 54 -19.27 7.23 -1.76
CA VAL A 54 -19.16 5.97 -1.01
C VAL A 54 -18.07 5.11 -1.66
N HIS A 55 -17.07 4.73 -0.87
CA HIS A 55 -15.97 3.88 -1.33
C HIS A 55 -16.01 2.55 -0.59
N LEU A 56 -16.12 1.45 -1.34
CA LEU A 56 -15.94 0.11 -0.79
C LEU A 56 -14.47 -0.28 -0.91
N ASP A 57 -13.78 -0.28 0.22
CA ASP A 57 -12.35 -0.54 0.32
C ASP A 57 -12.08 -2.05 0.52
N HIS A 58 -10.99 -2.55 -0.07
CA HIS A 58 -10.56 -3.94 0.01
C HIS A 58 -11.64 -5.00 -0.28
N ALA A 59 -12.49 -4.79 -1.30
CA ALA A 59 -13.56 -5.71 -1.66
C ALA A 59 -13.01 -7.06 -2.16
N GLN A 60 -13.31 -8.14 -1.45
CA GLN A 60 -12.77 -9.47 -1.74
C GLN A 60 -13.60 -10.21 -2.82
N PRO A 61 -12.98 -10.74 -3.89
CA PRO A 61 -13.71 -11.34 -5.00
C PRO A 61 -14.66 -12.48 -4.68
N ALA A 62 -14.31 -13.32 -3.71
CA ALA A 62 -15.11 -14.47 -3.32
C ALA A 62 -16.26 -14.11 -2.36
N SER A 63 -16.06 -13.08 -1.54
CA SER A 63 -16.87 -12.84 -0.34
C SER A 63 -17.76 -11.60 -0.46
N ASP A 64 -17.33 -10.59 -1.21
CA ASP A 64 -17.98 -9.28 -1.26
C ASP A 64 -18.72 -9.01 -2.58
N LYS A 65 -18.70 -9.95 -3.54
CA LYS A 65 -19.36 -9.76 -4.84
C LYS A 65 -20.86 -9.45 -4.68
N TRP A 66 -21.55 -10.11 -3.74
CA TRP A 66 -22.97 -9.86 -3.47
C TRP A 66 -23.24 -8.41 -3.06
N LEU A 67 -22.33 -7.80 -2.29
CA LEU A 67 -22.44 -6.43 -1.83
C LEU A 67 -22.34 -5.46 -3.02
N VAL A 68 -21.40 -5.72 -3.93
CA VAL A 68 -21.24 -4.94 -5.17
C VAL A 68 -22.46 -5.10 -6.08
N ASP A 69 -22.98 -6.31 -6.22
CA ASP A 69 -24.13 -6.61 -7.06
C ASP A 69 -25.39 -5.90 -6.57
N GLU A 70 -25.71 -6.06 -5.28
CA GLU A 70 -26.93 -5.55 -4.64
C GLU A 70 -26.85 -4.03 -4.36
N TYR A 71 -25.71 -3.52 -3.90
CA TYR A 71 -25.55 -2.14 -3.44
C TYR A 71 -24.71 -1.26 -4.37
N GLY A 72 -24.38 -1.73 -5.57
CA GLY A 72 -23.57 -0.98 -6.54
C GLY A 72 -24.15 0.37 -6.98
N ASN A 73 -25.44 0.65 -6.74
CA ASN A 73 -26.03 1.98 -7.00
C ASN A 73 -25.77 2.98 -5.85
N PHE A 74 -25.49 2.47 -4.66
CA PHE A 74 -25.14 3.26 -3.49
C PHE A 74 -23.61 3.50 -3.43
N ILE A 75 -22.83 2.55 -3.93
CA ILE A 75 -21.37 2.61 -3.96
C ILE A 75 -20.89 3.44 -5.16
N SER A 76 -20.04 4.44 -4.93
CA SER A 76 -19.47 5.31 -5.97
C SER A 76 -18.14 4.80 -6.52
N SER A 77 -17.37 4.05 -5.71
CA SER A 77 -16.11 3.44 -6.11
C SER A 77 -15.80 2.17 -5.32
N VAL A 78 -15.07 1.23 -5.93
CA VAL A 78 -14.68 -0.05 -5.32
C VAL A 78 -13.20 -0.29 -5.54
N MET A 79 -12.46 -0.55 -4.47
CA MET A 79 -11.13 -1.18 -4.53
C MET A 79 -11.31 -2.69 -4.62
N TRP A 80 -11.16 -3.26 -5.82
CA TRP A 80 -11.32 -4.70 -6.03
C TRP A 80 -10.02 -5.42 -5.70
N ASP A 81 -10.01 -6.08 -4.55
CA ASP A 81 -8.79 -6.60 -3.94
C ASP A 81 -8.50 -8.03 -4.39
N CYS A 82 -7.63 -8.14 -5.39
CA CYS A 82 -7.12 -9.42 -5.86
C CYS A 82 -5.75 -9.77 -5.25
N SER A 83 -5.30 -9.07 -4.20
CA SER A 83 -3.92 -9.19 -3.69
C SER A 83 -3.50 -10.62 -3.32
N HIS A 84 -4.45 -11.47 -2.89
CA HIS A 84 -4.24 -12.88 -2.54
C HIS A 84 -4.11 -13.87 -3.72
N TYR A 85 -4.33 -13.43 -4.96
CA TYR A 85 -4.31 -14.31 -6.15
C TYR A 85 -2.97 -14.25 -6.89
N SER A 86 -2.68 -15.22 -7.78
CA SER A 86 -1.50 -15.14 -8.64
C SER A 86 -1.54 -13.89 -9.52
N LEU A 87 -0.40 -13.27 -9.89
CA LEU A 87 -0.38 -12.09 -10.77
C LEU A 87 -1.22 -12.27 -12.05
N LYS A 88 -1.15 -13.46 -12.65
CA LYS A 88 -1.95 -13.82 -13.83
C LYS A 88 -3.45 -13.77 -13.53
N ASP A 89 -3.86 -14.30 -12.39
CA ASP A 89 -5.25 -14.26 -11.94
C ASP A 89 -5.68 -12.87 -11.52
N LYS A 90 -4.83 -12.08 -10.85
CA LYS A 90 -5.09 -10.67 -10.52
C LYS A 90 -5.47 -9.89 -11.77
N LEU A 91 -4.60 -9.90 -12.78
CA LEU A 91 -4.84 -9.18 -14.03
C LEU A 91 -6.13 -9.65 -14.72
N ARG A 92 -6.38 -10.96 -14.75
CA ARG A 92 -7.58 -11.55 -15.34
C ARG A 92 -8.84 -11.14 -14.59
N MET A 93 -8.83 -11.23 -13.26
CA MET A 93 -9.97 -10.98 -12.40
C MET A 93 -10.30 -9.49 -12.32
N THR A 94 -9.31 -8.63 -12.12
CA THR A 94 -9.49 -7.17 -12.15
C THR A 94 -10.00 -6.73 -13.52
N LYS A 95 -9.43 -7.22 -14.63
CA LYS A 95 -9.95 -6.90 -15.97
C LYS A 95 -11.41 -7.31 -16.13
N LYS A 96 -11.75 -8.55 -15.74
CA LYS A 96 -13.12 -9.04 -15.81
C LYS A 96 -14.07 -8.15 -15.00
N PHE A 97 -13.68 -7.78 -13.78
CA PHE A 97 -14.46 -6.93 -12.90
C PHE A 97 -14.64 -5.51 -13.49
N VAL A 98 -13.57 -4.92 -14.01
CA VAL A 98 -13.65 -3.63 -14.73
C VAL A 98 -14.61 -3.73 -15.90
N ASP A 99 -14.49 -4.76 -16.74
CA ASP A 99 -15.38 -4.92 -17.90
C ASP A 99 -16.85 -5.06 -17.52
N GLU A 100 -17.14 -5.72 -16.39
CA GLU A 100 -18.49 -5.93 -15.86
C GLU A 100 -19.09 -4.66 -15.22
N TYR A 101 -18.27 -3.86 -14.51
CA TYR A 101 -18.78 -2.78 -13.64
C TYR A 101 -18.35 -1.36 -13.97
N LYS A 102 -17.46 -1.13 -14.95
CA LYS A 102 -16.93 0.20 -15.32
C LYS A 102 -17.97 1.28 -15.62
N THR A 103 -19.22 0.90 -15.91
CA THR A 103 -20.32 1.85 -16.16
C THR A 103 -21.13 2.18 -14.91
N ARG A 104 -20.94 1.48 -13.79
CA ARG A 104 -21.70 1.66 -12.55
C ARG A 104 -20.94 2.51 -11.53
N PHE A 105 -19.65 2.25 -11.35
CA PHE A 105 -18.81 2.94 -10.38
C PHE A 105 -17.35 2.95 -10.84
N ILE A 106 -16.52 3.77 -10.18
CA ILE A 106 -15.08 3.78 -10.41
C ILE A 106 -14.47 2.50 -9.81
N VAL A 107 -13.66 1.80 -10.58
CA VAL A 107 -12.92 0.63 -10.11
C VAL A 107 -11.46 1.03 -9.86
N GLU A 108 -11.03 0.91 -8.62
CA GLU A 108 -9.63 0.90 -8.23
C GLU A 108 -9.15 -0.56 -8.24
N GLY A 109 -8.13 -0.85 -9.05
CA GLY A 109 -7.54 -2.18 -9.09
C GLY A 109 -6.39 -2.27 -8.10
N ALA A 110 -6.56 -3.05 -7.04
CA ALA A 110 -5.43 -3.42 -6.18
C ALA A 110 -4.74 -4.65 -6.78
N VAL A 111 -3.66 -4.41 -7.52
CA VAL A 111 -2.78 -5.46 -8.08
C VAL A 111 -1.58 -5.75 -7.18
N ASP A 112 -1.46 -5.03 -6.06
CA ASP A 112 -0.34 -5.16 -5.14
C ASP A 112 -0.28 -6.57 -4.51
N GLU A 113 0.94 -7.04 -4.27
CA GLU A 113 1.24 -8.13 -3.35
C GLU A 113 1.52 -7.50 -1.99
N ILE A 114 0.51 -7.41 -1.14
CA ILE A 114 0.71 -7.02 0.26
C ILE A 114 1.02 -8.30 1.02
N TYR A 115 2.31 -8.64 1.16
CA TYR A 115 2.73 -9.62 2.18
C TYR A 115 2.64 -8.94 3.55
N ASN A 116 1.54 -9.18 4.24
CA ASN A 116 1.46 -9.06 5.68
C ASN A 116 0.36 -10.02 6.12
N TYR A 117 0.64 -11.30 6.40
CA TYR A 117 -0.08 -12.10 7.41
C TYR A 117 0.64 -13.44 7.62
N ASN A 118 0.86 -13.75 8.90
CA ASN A 118 1.26 -15.06 9.41
C ASN A 118 0.11 -16.06 9.28
N THR A 119 0.42 -17.35 9.10
CA THR A 119 -0.47 -18.46 8.70
C THR A 119 -1.76 -18.68 9.49
N ASP A 120 -2.00 -17.99 10.62
CA ASP A 120 -3.09 -18.30 11.56
C ASP A 120 -4.13 -17.18 11.77
N ASN A 121 -4.17 -16.12 10.95
CA ASN A 121 -5.21 -15.07 10.97
C ASN A 121 -5.54 -14.48 12.37
N VAL A 122 -4.54 -14.35 13.25
CA VAL A 122 -4.70 -13.65 14.54
C VAL A 122 -4.28 -12.19 14.38
N ARG A 123 -5.16 -11.28 14.82
CA ARG A 123 -4.89 -9.84 14.94
C ARG A 123 -3.64 -9.65 15.78
N GLY A 124 -2.58 -9.12 15.19
CA GLY A 124 -1.47 -8.61 15.99
C GLY A 124 -1.98 -7.48 16.88
N GLU A 125 -1.96 -7.70 18.20
CA GLU A 125 -1.65 -6.58 19.10
C GLU A 125 -0.33 -5.95 18.66
N VAL A 126 0.13 -4.86 19.29
CA VAL A 126 1.57 -4.61 19.24
C VAL A 126 2.22 -5.84 19.85
N ILE A 127 2.69 -6.75 18.99
CA ILE A 127 3.29 -8.01 19.39
C ILE A 127 4.67 -7.62 19.92
N ASP A 128 4.75 -7.36 21.22
CA ASP A 128 5.99 -7.46 21.99
C ASP A 128 6.21 -8.91 22.45
N ASN A 129 5.70 -9.88 21.66
CA ASN A 129 6.10 -11.28 21.79
C ASN A 129 7.33 -11.51 20.92
N ILE A 130 8.18 -12.43 21.35
CA ILE A 130 9.31 -12.89 20.56
C ILE A 130 8.78 -13.44 19.23
N THR A 131 9.31 -12.96 18.10
CA THR A 131 9.02 -13.55 16.79
C THR A 131 9.56 -14.98 16.78
N GLU A 132 8.66 -15.96 16.70
CA GLU A 132 9.04 -17.37 16.58
C GLU A 132 9.79 -17.60 15.25
N PRO A 133 10.74 -18.56 15.19
CA PRO A 133 11.55 -18.80 13.99
C PRO A 133 10.74 -19.02 12.71
N GLU A 134 9.59 -19.68 12.80
CA GLU A 134 8.71 -19.98 11.67
C GLU A 134 8.09 -18.71 11.08
N VAL A 135 7.65 -17.79 11.95
CA VAL A 135 7.11 -16.48 11.56
C VAL A 135 8.23 -15.57 11.03
N ALA A 136 9.43 -15.69 11.59
CA ALA A 136 10.59 -14.95 11.10
C ALA A 136 10.93 -15.37 9.65
N GLU A 137 10.79 -16.65 9.31
CA GLU A 137 11.06 -17.16 7.96
C GLU A 137 10.17 -16.51 6.89
N GLU A 138 8.91 -16.21 7.21
CA GLU A 138 7.99 -15.54 6.29
C GLU A 138 8.52 -14.17 5.84
N TYR A 139 9.09 -13.38 6.77
CA TYR A 139 9.66 -12.06 6.45
C TYR A 139 10.91 -12.12 5.57
N PHE A 140 11.54 -13.30 5.47
CA PHE A 140 12.71 -13.53 4.64
C PHE A 140 12.39 -14.38 3.40
N SER A 141 11.12 -14.67 3.12
CA SER A 141 10.73 -15.58 2.05
C SER A 141 10.31 -14.85 0.78
N GLY A 142 10.93 -15.25 -0.33
CA GLY A 142 10.68 -14.72 -1.66
C GLY A 142 11.31 -13.35 -1.90
N ALA A 143 11.58 -13.07 -3.16
CA ALA A 143 11.93 -11.75 -3.64
C ALA A 143 10.97 -11.34 -4.75
N GLY A 144 10.32 -10.19 -4.56
CA GLY A 144 9.51 -9.53 -5.60
C GLY A 144 10.38 -8.83 -6.64
N SER A 145 9.88 -7.73 -7.18
CA SER A 145 10.62 -6.92 -8.15
C SER A 145 11.99 -6.47 -7.64
N PRO A 146 13.05 -6.51 -8.47
CA PRO A 146 13.06 -6.99 -9.86
C PRO A 146 13.46 -8.47 -10.01
N ARG A 147 13.72 -9.19 -8.91
CA ARG A 147 14.23 -10.58 -8.93
C ARG A 147 13.16 -11.61 -9.25
N TRP A 148 11.94 -11.41 -8.77
CA TRP A 148 10.79 -12.29 -9.01
C TRP A 148 11.07 -13.77 -8.71
N ASN A 149 11.74 -14.04 -7.60
CA ASN A 149 12.13 -15.38 -7.18
C ASN A 149 11.49 -15.73 -5.83
N VAL A 150 10.41 -16.51 -5.87
CA VAL A 150 9.67 -16.95 -4.67
C VAL A 150 10.43 -17.95 -3.81
N SER A 151 11.44 -18.61 -4.37
CA SER A 151 12.29 -19.58 -3.64
C SER A 151 13.43 -18.90 -2.89
N LEU A 152 13.72 -17.63 -3.18
CA LEU A 152 14.81 -16.91 -2.54
C LEU A 152 14.52 -16.75 -1.03
N LYS A 153 15.54 -16.96 -0.20
CA LYS A 153 15.46 -16.75 1.24
C LYS A 153 16.43 -15.65 1.67
N GLY A 154 16.06 -14.87 2.67
CA GLY A 154 16.93 -13.85 3.26
C GLY A 154 18.09 -14.47 4.02
N ALA A 155 19.23 -13.79 4.03
CA ALA A 155 20.41 -14.22 4.76
C ALA A 155 21.18 -13.04 5.36
N PHE A 156 21.83 -13.29 6.49
CA PHE A 156 22.85 -12.41 7.05
C PHE A 156 24.24 -12.95 6.70
N TYR A 157 25.09 -12.08 6.17
CA TYR A 157 26.45 -12.44 5.76
C TYR A 157 27.49 -11.64 6.54
N GLY A 158 28.60 -12.30 6.91
CA GLY A 158 29.75 -11.63 7.57
C GLY A 158 29.58 -11.37 9.07
N ILE A 159 28.76 -12.17 9.75
CA ILE A 159 28.52 -12.07 11.20
C ILE A 159 29.80 -12.41 11.99
N SER A 160 30.03 -11.71 13.09
CA SER A 160 31.11 -11.95 14.06
C SER A 160 30.64 -11.67 15.48
N LEU A 161 31.42 -12.06 16.50
CA LEU A 161 31.07 -11.88 17.93
C LEU A 161 30.91 -10.42 18.37
N SER A 162 31.36 -9.43 17.57
CA SER A 162 31.14 -8.02 17.86
C SER A 162 29.75 -7.51 17.47
N HIS A 163 28.98 -8.30 16.71
CA HIS A 163 27.67 -7.89 16.21
C HIS A 163 26.56 -8.22 17.22
N GLY A 164 26.00 -7.19 17.84
CA GLY A 164 24.76 -7.28 18.62
C GLY A 164 23.49 -6.96 17.81
N LYS A 165 22.32 -7.08 18.45
CA LYS A 165 20.97 -6.88 17.87
C LYS A 165 20.79 -5.64 17.00
N TYR A 166 21.40 -4.51 17.38
CA TYR A 166 21.28 -3.25 16.62
C TYR A 166 21.97 -3.29 15.26
N HIS A 167 23.02 -4.10 15.10
CA HIS A 167 23.69 -4.27 13.81
C HIS A 167 22.82 -5.08 12.85
N PHE A 168 22.11 -6.10 13.34
CA PHE A 168 21.15 -6.87 12.56
C PHE A 168 19.97 -6.01 12.12
N LEU A 169 19.38 -5.23 13.04
CA LEU A 169 18.33 -4.29 12.70
C LEU A 169 18.80 -3.29 11.64
N LYS A 170 20.01 -2.72 11.79
CA LYS A 170 20.58 -1.81 10.79
C LYS A 170 20.77 -2.49 9.44
N ALA A 171 21.26 -3.74 9.42
CA ALA A 171 21.44 -4.51 8.19
C ALA A 171 20.11 -4.76 7.46
N ILE A 172 19.02 -5.01 8.21
CA ILE A 172 17.67 -5.13 7.63
C ILE A 172 17.23 -3.80 7.00
N LEU A 173 17.38 -2.68 7.72
CA LEU A 173 17.02 -1.35 7.17
C LEU A 173 17.84 -0.99 5.93
N ASP A 174 19.12 -1.36 5.92
CA ASP A 174 20.00 -1.18 4.75
C ASP A 174 19.57 -2.05 3.58
N ALA A 175 19.24 -3.32 3.83
CA ALA A 175 18.73 -4.23 2.80
C ALA A 175 17.46 -3.68 2.14
N VAL A 176 16.51 -3.15 2.93
CA VAL A 176 15.30 -2.49 2.39
C VAL A 176 15.68 -1.32 1.47
N ALA A 177 16.62 -0.46 1.88
CA ALA A 177 17.07 0.65 1.06
C ALA A 177 17.81 0.18 -0.22
N PHE A 178 18.57 -0.91 -0.13
CA PHE A 178 19.25 -1.52 -1.29
C PHE A 178 18.26 -2.13 -2.29
N GLU A 179 17.21 -2.80 -1.84
CA GLU A 179 16.15 -3.31 -2.72
C GLU A 179 15.38 -2.18 -3.42
N ILE A 180 15.08 -1.09 -2.70
CA ILE A 180 14.51 0.11 -3.31
C ILE A 180 15.46 0.66 -4.38
N LYS A 181 16.76 0.75 -4.08
CA LYS A 181 17.76 1.20 -5.04
C LYS A 181 17.82 0.29 -6.27
N LEU A 182 17.81 -1.03 -6.08
CA LEU A 182 17.80 -1.99 -7.17
C LEU A 182 16.58 -1.81 -8.08
N ASN A 183 15.41 -1.54 -7.52
CA ASN A 183 14.22 -1.20 -8.30
C ASN A 183 14.37 0.11 -9.08
N ILE A 184 14.89 1.16 -8.45
CA ILE A 184 15.13 2.47 -9.11
C ILE A 184 16.18 2.37 -10.22
N ASP A 185 17.27 1.62 -9.99
CA ASP A 185 18.31 1.37 -10.99
C ASP A 185 17.71 0.59 -12.18
N THR A 186 16.88 -0.43 -11.92
CA THR A 186 16.18 -1.20 -12.96
C THR A 186 15.23 -0.31 -13.79
N ILE A 187 14.47 0.58 -13.14
CA ILE A 187 13.63 1.56 -13.84
C ILE A 187 14.50 2.49 -14.70
N SER A 188 15.65 2.93 -14.18
CA SER A 188 16.56 3.82 -14.90
C SER A 188 17.17 3.15 -16.12
N ASP A 189 17.52 1.87 -16.03
CA ASP A 189 18.05 1.06 -17.13
C ASP A 189 17.03 0.88 -18.27
N SER A 190 15.73 1.01 -17.99
CA SER A 190 14.66 1.05 -19.01
C SER A 190 14.58 2.38 -19.78
N GLY A 191 15.44 3.35 -19.45
CA GLY A 191 15.46 4.69 -20.07
C GLY A 191 14.57 5.71 -19.36
N ILE A 192 13.89 5.34 -18.27
CA ILE A 192 13.02 6.23 -17.51
C ILE A 192 13.86 7.02 -16.49
N LYS A 193 13.90 8.35 -16.65
CA LYS A 193 14.58 9.23 -15.69
C LYS A 193 13.68 9.54 -14.49
N VAL A 194 14.02 8.99 -13.33
CA VAL A 194 13.36 9.34 -12.06
C VAL A 194 13.72 10.78 -11.67
N LYS A 195 12.71 11.66 -11.58
CA LYS A 195 12.89 13.10 -11.28
C LYS A 195 12.69 13.46 -9.81
N LYS A 196 11.79 12.75 -9.13
CA LYS A 196 11.45 12.97 -7.72
C LYS A 196 11.03 11.63 -7.13
N ILE A 197 11.40 11.40 -5.88
CA ILE A 197 11.04 10.21 -5.11
C ILE A 197 10.26 10.68 -3.89
N ILE A 198 9.03 10.20 -3.75
CA ILE A 198 8.16 10.49 -2.61
C ILE A 198 7.93 9.18 -1.85
N LEU A 199 8.30 9.17 -0.58
CA LEU A 199 8.13 8.04 0.34
C LEU A 199 6.77 8.17 1.05
N SER A 200 5.94 7.14 0.96
CA SER A 200 4.62 7.06 1.61
C SER A 200 4.42 5.68 2.27
N GLY A 201 3.25 5.46 2.88
CA GLY A 201 2.91 4.20 3.53
C GLY A 201 3.46 4.05 4.96
N GLY A 202 3.25 2.88 5.56
CA GLY A 202 3.59 2.63 6.96
C GLY A 202 5.07 2.82 7.29
N ALA A 203 5.96 2.34 6.41
CA ALA A 203 7.41 2.42 6.57
C ALA A 203 7.93 3.87 6.57
N SER A 204 7.24 4.80 5.89
CA SER A 204 7.69 6.19 5.80
C SER A 204 7.61 6.96 7.13
N LYS A 205 6.92 6.39 8.13
CA LYS A 205 6.90 6.88 9.52
C LYS A 205 8.27 6.74 10.19
N ASN A 206 9.13 5.83 9.73
CA ASN A 206 10.49 5.65 10.22
C ASN A 206 11.43 6.61 9.49
N LEU A 207 11.53 7.85 9.98
CA LEU A 207 12.41 8.88 9.40
C LEU A 207 13.88 8.43 9.27
N PRO A 208 14.48 7.70 10.24
CA PRO A 208 15.80 7.11 10.04
C PRO A 208 15.90 6.20 8.80
N LEU A 209 14.94 5.31 8.57
CA LEU A 209 14.90 4.49 7.35
C LEU A 209 14.78 5.36 6.10
N CYS A 210 13.88 6.35 6.10
CA CYS A 210 13.71 7.28 4.98
C CYS A 210 15.01 8.02 4.64
N GLN A 211 15.80 8.41 5.66
CA GLN A 211 17.10 9.02 5.45
C GLN A 211 18.11 8.03 4.86
N VAL A 212 18.14 6.78 5.33
CA VAL A 212 18.98 5.73 4.72
C VAL A 212 18.62 5.53 3.24
N ILE A 213 17.32 5.50 2.91
CA ILE A 213 16.85 5.41 1.52
C ILE A 213 17.38 6.59 0.70
N ALA A 214 17.26 7.83 1.20
CA ALA A 214 17.82 9.01 0.53
C ALA A 214 19.34 8.90 0.32
N ASP A 215 20.07 8.50 1.37
CA ASP A 215 21.53 8.36 1.35
C ASP A 215 21.99 7.30 0.34
N VAL A 216 21.30 6.16 0.27
CA VAL A 216 21.59 5.04 -0.64
C VAL A 216 21.28 5.42 -2.10
N LEU A 217 20.15 6.10 -2.33
CA LEU A 217 19.74 6.57 -3.65
C LEU A 217 20.54 7.79 -4.14
N GLU A 218 21.27 8.44 -3.23
CA GLU A 218 22.04 9.68 -3.49
C GLU A 218 21.20 10.80 -4.13
N THR A 219 19.89 10.76 -3.88
CA THR A 219 18.90 11.63 -4.51
C THR A 219 18.02 12.23 -3.40
N PRO A 220 17.69 13.54 -3.46
CA PRO A 220 16.70 14.11 -2.57
C PRO A 220 15.37 13.35 -2.64
N THR A 221 14.85 12.96 -1.48
CA THR A 221 13.56 12.29 -1.36
C THR A 221 12.63 13.13 -0.50
N ALA A 222 11.33 12.90 -0.60
CA ALA A 222 10.34 13.62 0.20
C ALA A 222 9.43 12.62 0.89
N VAL A 223 9.12 12.81 2.17
CA VAL A 223 8.14 11.98 2.88
C VAL A 223 6.76 12.64 2.75
N SER A 224 5.80 11.91 2.17
CA SER A 224 4.41 12.37 2.08
C SER A 224 3.81 12.55 3.47
N ARG A 225 3.14 13.68 3.69
CA ARG A 225 2.29 13.89 4.88
C ARG A 225 0.86 13.41 4.67
N GLU A 226 0.48 13.07 3.43
CA GLU A 226 -0.82 12.48 3.15
C GLU A 226 -0.83 11.03 3.61
N LYS A 227 -1.77 10.70 4.49
CA LYS A 227 -1.95 9.35 5.04
C LYS A 227 -2.89 8.52 4.17
N GLU A 228 -3.86 9.16 3.54
CA GLU A 228 -4.93 8.51 2.78
C GLU A 228 -4.81 8.86 1.29
N ALA A 229 -3.68 8.48 0.68
CA ALA A 229 -3.33 8.90 -0.67
C ALA A 229 -4.35 8.42 -1.73
N SER A 230 -4.87 7.19 -1.59
CA SER A 230 -5.91 6.64 -2.49
C SER A 230 -7.20 7.45 -2.42
N SER A 231 -7.72 7.66 -1.20
CA SER A 231 -8.91 8.49 -0.97
C SER A 231 -8.74 9.90 -1.56
N LYS A 232 -7.58 10.53 -1.37
CA LYS A 232 -7.31 11.84 -1.96
C LYS A 232 -7.29 11.81 -3.48
N GLY A 233 -6.74 10.75 -4.07
CA GLY A 233 -6.79 10.52 -5.51
C GLY A 233 -8.22 10.47 -6.05
N VAL A 234 -9.10 9.71 -5.39
CA VAL A 234 -10.54 9.66 -5.73
C VAL A 234 -11.20 11.03 -5.62
N PHE A 235 -10.90 11.79 -4.56
CA PHE A 235 -11.41 13.15 -4.40
C PHE A 235 -10.99 14.04 -5.58
N TYR A 236 -9.72 13.99 -6.01
CA TYR A 236 -9.24 14.77 -7.15
C TYR A 236 -9.94 14.37 -8.45
N LEU A 237 -10.18 13.08 -8.68
CA LEU A 237 -10.91 12.59 -9.85
C LEU A 237 -12.36 13.09 -9.87
N VAL A 238 -13.06 13.02 -8.73
CA VAL A 238 -14.45 13.50 -8.65
C VAL A 238 -14.53 15.02 -8.80
N LYS A 239 -13.65 15.77 -8.12
CA LYS A 239 -13.59 17.24 -8.25
C LYS A 239 -13.25 17.67 -9.67
N SER A 240 -12.33 16.97 -10.34
CA SER A 240 -11.99 17.17 -11.76
C SER A 240 -13.24 17.07 -12.66
N GLN A 241 -14.09 16.07 -12.42
CA GLN A 241 -15.32 15.88 -13.18
C GLN A 241 -16.38 16.95 -12.87
N ILE A 242 -16.55 17.34 -11.61
CA ILE A 242 -17.51 18.38 -11.20
C ILE A 242 -17.13 19.74 -11.77
N GLU A 243 -15.85 20.09 -11.75
CA GLU A 243 -15.36 21.40 -12.17
C GLU A 243 -15.04 21.47 -13.68
N GLY A 244 -15.08 20.34 -14.39
CA GLY A 244 -14.72 20.27 -15.81
C GLY A 244 -13.25 20.63 -16.07
N LEU A 245 -12.38 20.46 -15.06
CA LEU A 245 -10.96 20.77 -15.12
C LEU A 245 -10.12 19.49 -15.15
N PRO A 246 -8.96 19.45 -15.82
CA PRO A 246 -8.06 18.30 -15.77
C PRO A 246 -7.65 17.97 -14.33
N VAL A 247 -7.60 16.69 -13.98
CA VAL A 247 -7.19 16.22 -12.64
C VAL A 247 -5.81 16.74 -12.23
N THR A 248 -4.90 16.95 -13.19
CA THR A 248 -3.57 17.52 -12.96
C THR A 248 -3.63 18.96 -12.44
N LYS A 249 -4.63 19.74 -12.84
CA LYS A 249 -4.85 21.09 -12.34
C LYS A 249 -5.38 21.05 -10.92
N ILE A 250 -6.40 20.21 -10.67
CA ILE A 250 -6.99 20.00 -9.34
C ILE A 250 -5.95 19.52 -8.31
N ALA A 251 -5.17 18.50 -8.67
CA ALA A 251 -4.15 17.93 -7.80
C ALA A 251 -2.92 18.85 -7.65
N GLY A 252 -2.62 19.67 -8.66
CA GLY A 252 -1.48 20.59 -8.64
C GLY A 252 -1.70 21.85 -7.80
N GLU A 253 -2.95 22.27 -7.61
CA GLU A 253 -3.30 23.40 -6.74
C GLU A 253 -3.14 23.07 -5.25
N GLU A 254 -3.28 21.80 -4.88
CA GLU A 254 -3.02 21.30 -3.53
C GLU A 254 -1.63 20.68 -3.46
N ASN A 255 -0.62 21.48 -3.07
CA ASN A 255 0.71 20.96 -2.78
C ASN A 255 0.61 19.79 -1.78
N VAL A 256 0.88 18.56 -2.25
CA VAL A 256 0.99 17.39 -1.35
C VAL A 256 2.06 17.74 -0.33
N ALA A 257 1.66 18.03 0.91
CA ALA A 257 2.60 18.46 1.92
C ALA A 257 3.61 17.33 2.15
N HIS A 258 4.89 17.66 2.09
CA HIS A 258 5.96 16.69 2.23
C HIS A 258 7.08 17.24 3.08
N THR A 259 7.85 16.34 3.68
CA THR A 259 9.08 16.66 4.39
C THR A 259 10.25 16.23 3.51
N GLU A 260 10.97 17.21 2.97
CA GLU A 260 12.16 16.95 2.14
C GLU A 260 13.31 16.38 2.98
N LEU A 261 14.00 15.38 2.44
CA LEU A 261 15.17 14.74 2.99
C LEU A 261 16.33 14.92 2.04
N THR A 262 17.40 15.54 2.54
CA THR A 262 18.63 15.74 1.78
C THR A 262 19.59 14.59 2.06
N PRO A 263 20.14 13.92 1.03
CA PRO A 263 21.06 12.81 1.23
C PRO A 263 22.39 13.28 1.83
N ASP A 264 22.92 12.52 2.80
CA ASP A 264 24.20 12.82 3.46
C ASP A 264 25.37 12.26 2.64
N LYS A 265 26.04 13.16 1.92
CA LYS A 265 27.20 12.86 1.07
C LYS A 265 28.33 12.13 1.81
N LYS A 266 28.46 12.26 3.13
CA LYS A 266 29.49 11.56 3.91
C LYS A 266 29.29 10.05 3.90
N ARG A 267 28.08 9.57 3.62
CA ARG A 267 27.70 8.15 3.66
C ARG A 267 27.73 7.47 2.29
N PHE A 268 27.87 8.22 1.20
CA PHE A 268 27.77 7.69 -0.16
C PHE A 268 28.78 6.58 -0.45
N GLN A 269 30.06 6.82 -0.17
CA GLN A 269 31.11 5.81 -0.41
C GLN A 269 30.89 4.54 0.41
N HIS A 270 30.32 4.67 1.60
CA HIS A 270 29.98 3.54 2.46
C HIS A 270 28.84 2.72 1.85
N TYR A 271 27.72 3.37 1.51
CA TYR A 271 26.55 2.69 0.95
C TYR A 271 26.78 2.13 -0.45
N ARG A 272 27.52 2.81 -1.34
CA ARG A 272 27.91 2.25 -2.65
C ARG A 272 28.63 0.91 -2.50
N ARG A 273 29.57 0.82 -1.55
CA ARG A 273 30.34 -0.41 -1.29
C ARG A 273 29.46 -1.52 -0.74
N LEU A 274 28.55 -1.20 0.18
CA LEU A 274 27.62 -2.18 0.73
C LEU A 274 26.61 -2.64 -0.32
N TYR A 275 26.08 -1.73 -1.13
CA TYR A 275 25.16 -2.03 -2.22
C TYR A 275 25.77 -3.01 -3.24
N GLN A 276 27.02 -2.77 -3.66
CA GLN A 276 27.72 -3.70 -4.55
C GLN A 276 27.85 -5.11 -3.96
N LYS A 277 28.18 -5.21 -2.66
CA LYS A 277 28.22 -6.50 -1.96
C LYS A 277 26.83 -7.14 -1.89
N TYR A 278 25.81 -6.36 -1.59
CA TYR A 278 24.42 -6.80 -1.51
C TYR A 278 23.96 -7.43 -2.83
N ILE A 279 24.18 -6.75 -3.96
CA ILE A 279 23.85 -7.26 -5.30
C ILE A 279 24.64 -8.53 -5.62
N SER A 280 25.96 -8.54 -5.36
CA SER A 280 26.79 -9.71 -5.61
C SER A 280 26.32 -10.94 -4.82
N LEU A 281 25.95 -10.76 -3.55
CA LEU A 281 25.45 -11.84 -2.70
C LEU A 281 24.07 -12.30 -3.16
N GLY A 282 23.15 -11.37 -3.44
CA GLY A 282 21.81 -11.69 -3.95
C GLY A 282 21.87 -12.54 -5.22
N ASN A 283 22.70 -12.15 -6.19
CA ASN A 283 22.87 -12.92 -7.43
C ASN A 283 23.48 -14.31 -7.20
N GLN A 284 24.38 -14.47 -6.22
CA GLN A 284 24.90 -15.79 -5.86
C GLN A 284 23.82 -16.66 -5.22
N MET A 285 23.01 -16.09 -4.34
CA MET A 285 21.91 -16.79 -3.69
C MET A 285 20.82 -17.22 -4.68
N GLU A 286 20.52 -16.39 -5.69
CA GLU A 286 19.60 -16.79 -6.78
C GLU A 286 20.09 -17.99 -7.59
N ASN A 287 21.41 -18.21 -7.69
CA ASN A 287 21.95 -19.40 -8.36
C ASN A 287 21.92 -20.66 -7.47
N LEU A 288 21.68 -20.50 -6.17
CA LEU A 288 21.64 -21.59 -5.19
C LEU A 288 20.21 -22.03 -4.85
N ALA A 289 19.21 -21.18 -5.15
CA ALA A 289 17.79 -21.40 -4.92
C ALA A 289 17.11 -22.09 -6.11
#